data_AF-A0A653X3N8-F1
#
_entry.id   AF-A0A653X3N8-F1
#
_cell.length_a   1.000
_cell.length_b   1.000
_cell.length_c   1.000
_cell.angle_alpha   90.00
_cell.angle_beta   90.00
_cell.angle_gamma   90.00
#
_symmetry.space_group_name_H-M   'P 1'
#
loop_
_entity.id
_entity.type
_entity.pdbx_description
1 polymer ?
#
loop_
_entity_poly.entity_id
_entity_poly.type
_entity_poly.pdbx_seq_one_letter_code
_entity_poly.pdbx_strand_id
1 'polypeptide(L)' 'MSHATLAKATTTSLAQESAVAGRVLMGGNGILSGHEMARLFNDVKIFYTYEGTYEINALIVGRAVTGVSAFV' A
#
# COMPACT_ATOMS: atom_id res chain seq x y z
N MET A 1 -3.97 13.13 13.62
CA MET A 1 -4.55 12.40 12.47
C MET A 1 -3.52 12.18 11.35
N SER A 2 -2.72 13.19 10.96
CA SER A 2 -1.67 13.08 9.93
C SER A 2 -0.65 11.95 10.14
N HIS A 3 -0.25 11.67 11.39
CA HIS A 3 0.69 10.57 11.67
C HIS A 3 0.13 9.18 11.33
N ALA A 4 -1.17 8.94 11.54
CA ALA A 4 -1.79 7.65 11.22
C ALA A 4 -1.91 7.47 9.69
N THR A 5 -2.34 8.53 9.01
CA THR A 5 -2.38 8.63 7.54
C THR A 5 -1.01 8.36 6.91
N LEU A 6 0.06 8.99 7.45
CA LEU A 6 1.43 8.74 7.00
C LEU A 6 1.85 7.29 7.23
N ALA A 7 1.63 6.75 8.43
CA ALA A 7 1.97 5.38 8.76
C ALA A 7 1.28 4.38 7.82
N LYS A 8 0.00 4.55 7.55
CA LYS A 8 -0.76 3.70 6.64
C LYS A 8 -0.22 3.77 5.21
N ALA A 9 -0.01 4.98 4.68
CA ALA A 9 0.50 5.17 3.32
C ALA A 9 1.90 4.54 3.14
N THR A 10 2.82 4.80 4.08
CA THR A 10 4.18 4.28 4.02
C THR A 10 4.23 2.77 4.17
N THR A 11 3.56 2.20 5.18
CA THR A 11 3.64 0.75 5.45
C THR A 11 2.97 -0.07 4.34
N THR A 12 1.84 0.38 3.80
CA THR A 12 1.17 -0.33 2.70
C THR A 12 1.93 -0.23 1.37
N SER A 13 2.64 0.87 1.12
CA SER A 13 3.54 1.01 -0.03
C SER A 13 4.73 0.03 0.07
N LEU A 14 5.41 -0.01 1.21
CA LEU A 14 6.52 -0.95 1.45
C LEU A 14 6.06 -2.41 1.44
N ALA A 15 4.84 -2.68 1.93
CA ALA A 15 4.26 -4.02 1.88
C ALA A 15 4.04 -4.48 0.43
N GLN A 16 3.65 -3.59 -0.50
CA GLN A 16 3.52 -3.94 -1.92
C GLN A 16 4.86 -4.36 -2.52
N GLU A 17 5.92 -3.59 -2.26
CA GLU A 17 7.27 -3.93 -2.73
C GLU A 17 7.71 -5.30 -2.22
N SER A 18 7.48 -5.56 -0.93
CA SER A 18 7.79 -6.85 -0.30
C SER A 18 6.97 -8.00 -0.91
N ALA A 19 5.67 -7.79 -1.16
CA ALA A 19 4.79 -8.79 -1.75
C ALA A 19 5.16 -9.10 -3.21
N VAL A 20 5.58 -8.09 -3.99
CA VAL A 20 6.11 -8.26 -5.34
C VAL A 20 7.38 -9.11 -5.31
N ALA A 21 8.33 -8.78 -4.43
CA ALA A 21 9.57 -9.55 -4.29
C ALA A 21 9.28 -11.01 -3.91
N GLY A 22 8.40 -11.25 -2.92
CA GLY A 22 8.00 -12.59 -2.51
C GLY A 22 7.35 -13.40 -3.64
N ARG A 23 6.47 -12.76 -4.42
CA ARG A 23 5.85 -13.40 -5.59
C ARG A 23 6.87 -13.78 -6.67
N VAL A 24 7.86 -12.93 -6.91
CA VAL A 24 8.95 -13.20 -7.87
C VAL A 24 9.83 -14.36 -7.41
N LEU A 25 10.21 -14.41 -6.12
CA LEU A 25 11.02 -15.49 -5.55
C LEU A 25 10.37 -16.86 -5.70
N MET A 26 9.04 -16.92 -5.68
CA MET A 26 8.26 -18.15 -5.85
C MET A 26 8.04 -18.54 -7.33
N GLY A 27 8.41 -17.69 -8.30
CA GLY A 27 8.20 -17.92 -9.72
C GLY A 27 6.75 -18.25 -10.06
N GLY A 28 6.53 -19.31 -10.84
CA GLY A 28 5.19 -19.78 -11.20
C GLY A 28 4.33 -20.16 -9.98
N ASN A 29 4.92 -20.63 -8.88
CA ASN A 29 4.16 -20.96 -7.67
C ASN A 29 3.60 -19.70 -6.99
N GLY A 30 4.21 -18.54 -7.20
CA GLY A 30 3.74 -17.26 -6.64
C GLY A 30 2.42 -16.76 -7.21
N ILE A 31 1.93 -17.35 -8.32
CA ILE A 31 0.64 -16.96 -8.94
C ILE A 31 -0.49 -17.97 -8.67
N LEU A 32 -0.15 -19.14 -8.16
CA LEU A 32 -1.11 -20.22 -7.95
C LEU A 32 -1.87 -19.99 -6.64
N SER A 33 -3.21 -20.02 -6.70
CA SER A 33 -4.09 -19.83 -5.53
C SER A 33 -3.88 -20.86 -4.41
N GLY A 34 -3.27 -22.00 -4.71
CA GLY A 34 -2.88 -23.00 -3.72
C GLY A 34 -1.66 -22.61 -2.87
N HIS A 35 -0.94 -21.55 -3.24
CA HIS A 35 0.17 -21.00 -2.45
C HIS A 35 -0.24 -19.69 -1.81
N GLU A 36 0.06 -19.57 -0.51
CA GLU A 36 -0.29 -18.40 0.31
C GLU A 36 0.24 -17.08 -0.26
N MET A 37 1.37 -17.11 -0.97
CA MET A 37 1.97 -15.93 -1.58
C MET A 37 1.02 -15.26 -2.60
N ALA A 38 0.24 -16.04 -3.35
CA ALA A 38 -0.71 -15.48 -4.32
C ALA A 38 -1.82 -14.70 -3.60
N ARG A 39 -2.29 -15.21 -2.45
CA ARG A 39 -3.28 -14.55 -1.59
C ARG A 39 -2.73 -13.27 -0.97
N LEU A 40 -1.57 -13.36 -0.32
CA LEU A 40 -0.89 -12.21 0.32
C LEU A 40 -0.63 -11.08 -0.67
N PHE A 41 -0.19 -11.39 -1.89
CA PHE A 41 0.00 -10.39 -2.94
C PHE A 41 -1.28 -9.62 -3.27
N ASN A 42 -2.42 -10.32 -3.34
CA ASN A 42 -3.70 -9.69 -3.64
C ASN A 42 -4.20 -8.86 -2.45
N ASP A 43 -4.09 -9.37 -1.23
CA ASP A 43 -4.57 -8.69 -0.02
C ASP A 43 -3.83 -7.37 0.25
N VAL A 44 -2.51 -7.34 0.04
CA VAL A 44 -1.72 -6.12 0.21
C VAL A 44 -2.19 -5.00 -0.72
N LYS A 45 -2.65 -5.32 -1.94
CA LYS A 45 -3.23 -4.32 -2.85
C LYS A 45 -4.55 -3.76 -2.35
N ILE A 46 -5.34 -4.59 -1.67
CA ILE A 46 -6.58 -4.15 -1.03
C ILE A 46 -6.25 -3.13 0.07
N PHE A 47 -5.29 -3.43 0.96
CA PHE A 47 -4.90 -2.50 2.03
C PHE A 47 -4.33 -1.18 1.53
N TYR A 48 -3.60 -1.21 0.42
CA TYR A 48 -3.08 0.00 -0.21
C TYR A 48 -4.20 0.94 -0.69
N THR A 49 -5.32 0.37 -1.15
CA THR A 49 -6.40 1.12 -1.80
C THR A 49 -7.53 1.49 -0.83
N TYR A 50 -7.87 0.59 0.10
CA TYR A 50 -8.93 0.79 1.08
C TYR A 50 -8.57 1.85 2.12
N GLU A 51 -9.58 2.48 2.74
CA GLU A 51 -9.41 3.56 3.73
C GLU A 51 -8.54 4.73 3.24
N GLY A 52 -8.79 5.13 2.00
CA GLY A 52 -8.08 6.20 1.30
C GLY A 52 -6.86 5.67 0.55
N THR A 53 -6.73 6.02 -0.72
CA THR A 53 -5.56 5.61 -1.52
C THR A 53 -4.27 6.23 -0.97
N TYR A 54 -3.13 5.74 -1.43
CA TYR A 54 -1.84 6.34 -1.10
C TYR A 54 -1.81 7.84 -1.43
N GLU A 55 -2.32 8.23 -2.58
CA GLU A 55 -2.36 9.61 -3.06
C GLU A 55 -3.23 10.49 -2.14
N ILE A 56 -4.41 10.01 -1.76
CA ILE A 56 -5.29 10.72 -0.82
C ILE A 56 -4.60 10.91 0.53
N ASN A 57 -3.98 9.85 1.06
CA ASN A 57 -3.25 9.93 2.33
C ASN A 57 -2.06 10.89 2.22
N ALA A 58 -1.32 10.86 1.11
CA ALA A 58 -0.20 11.76 0.85
C ALA A 58 -0.66 13.23 0.79
N LEU A 59 -1.80 13.53 0.17
CA LEU A 59 -2.37 14.89 0.14
C LEU A 59 -2.82 15.37 1.52
N ILE A 60 -3.39 14.49 2.35
CA ILE A 60 -3.74 14.81 3.75
C ILE A 60 -2.49 15.19 4.55
N VAL A 61 -1.42 14.39 4.43
CA VAL A 61 -0.13 14.66 5.09
C VAL A 61 0.50 15.94 4.53
N GLY A 62 0.50 16.10 3.21
CA GLY A 62 1.02 17.29 2.53
C GLY A 62 0.37 18.56 3.06
N ARG A 63 -0.96 18.62 3.13
CA ARG A 63 -1.69 19.74 3.72
C ARG A 63 -1.30 19.99 5.19
N ALA A 64 -1.10 18.94 5.98
CA ALA A 64 -0.71 19.08 7.38
C ALA A 64 0.72 19.64 7.55
N VAL A 65 1.63 19.35 6.61
CA VAL A 65 3.02 19.84 6.63
C VAL A 65 3.12 21.26 6.05
N THR A 66 2.43 21.54 4.95
CA THR A 66 2.58 22.79 4.20
C THR A 66 1.55 23.86 4.56
N GLY A 67 0.43 23.48 5.20
CA GLY A 67 -0.72 24.35 5.41
C GLY A 67 -1.58 24.59 4.16
N VAL A 68 -1.20 24.04 3.01
CA VAL A 68 -1.88 24.27 1.72
C VAL A 68 -2.59 23.00 1.26
N SER A 69 -3.87 23.12 0.93
CA SER A 69 -4.66 22.03 0.35
C SER A 69 -4.37 21.88 -1.14
N ALA A 70 -4.11 20.65 -1.60
CA ALA A 70 -3.92 20.30 -3.01
C ALA A 70 -4.95 19.27 -3.52
N PHE A 71 -6.10 19.16 -2.85
CA PHE A 71 -7.26 18.46 -3.39
C PHE A 71 -7.93 19.32 -4.47
N VAL A 72 -8.41 18.69 -5.55
CA VAL A 72 -9.14 19.31 -6.68
C VAL A 72 -10.55 18.75 -6.73
#